data_AF-A0A0A2T6Y3-F1
#
_entry.id   AF-A0A0A2T6Y3-F1
#
_cell.length_a   1.000
_cell.length_b   1.000
_cell.length_c   1.000
_cell.angle_alpha   90.00
_cell.angle_beta   90.00
_cell.angle_gamma   90.00
#
_symmetry.space_group_name_H-M   'P 1'
#
loop_
_entity.id
_entity.type
_entity.pdbx_description
1 polymer ?
#
loop_
_entity_poly.entity_id
_entity_poly.type
_entity_poly.pdbx_seq_one_letter_code
_entity_poly.pdbx_strand_id
1 'polypeptide(L)' 'MHEFDVNFVLTNSEVDHVMMGESSREVNDKLCKKLSSNDPTLQLGDQITILKSHIQYFRINQA' A
#
# COMPACT_ATOMS: atom_id res chain seq x y z
N MET A 1 -4.74 -10.70 -14.43
CA MET A 1 -4.30 -9.62 -13.52
C MET A 1 -5.56 -9.06 -12.88
N HIS A 2 -5.57 -8.96 -11.56
CA HIS A 2 -6.73 -8.58 -10.75
C HIS A 2 -6.47 -7.26 -10.04
N GLU A 3 -7.55 -6.50 -9.85
CA GLU A 3 -7.55 -5.30 -9.00
C GLU A 3 -7.65 -5.72 -7.54
N PHE A 4 -6.80 -5.12 -6.71
CA PHE A 4 -6.83 -5.29 -5.26
C PHE A 4 -6.96 -3.92 -4.60
N ASP A 5 -7.94 -3.80 -3.72
CA ASP A 5 -8.12 -2.62 -2.89
C ASP A 5 -7.15 -2.68 -1.71
N VAL A 6 -6.23 -1.73 -1.66
CA VAL A 6 -5.26 -1.58 -0.58
C VAL A 6 -5.65 -0.39 0.28
N ASN A 7 -6.12 -0.67 1.49
CA ASN A 7 -6.46 0.34 2.48
C ASN A 7 -5.29 0.50 3.46
N PHE A 8 -4.68 1.69 3.47
CA PHE A 8 -3.63 2.07 4.42
C PHE A 8 -4.26 2.78 5.61
N VAL A 9 -4.12 2.18 6.79
CA VAL A 9 -4.56 2.80 8.05
C VAL A 9 -3.40 3.60 8.63
N LEU A 10 -3.57 4.92 8.65
CA LEU A 10 -2.59 5.86 9.18
C LEU A 10 -2.95 6.25 10.62
N THR A 11 -2.06 6.95 11.32
CA THR A 11 -2.31 7.41 12.70
C THR A 11 -3.60 8.24 12.85
N ASN A 12 -3.94 9.06 11.85
CA ASN A 12 -5.05 10.04 11.92
C ASN A 12 -6.03 9.95 10.73
N SER A 13 -5.87 8.99 9.82
CA SER A 13 -6.65 8.90 8.58
C SER A 13 -6.51 7.54 7.94
N GLU A 14 -7.30 7.28 6.90
CA GLU A 14 -7.13 6.13 6.02
C GLU A 14 -6.93 6.60 4.57
N VAL A 15 -6.18 5.83 3.79
CA VAL A 15 -5.96 6.07 2.35
C VAL A 15 -6.20 4.78 1.60
N ASP A 16 -7.15 4.81 0.67
CA ASP A 16 -7.42 3.70 -0.23
C ASP A 16 -6.66 3.85 -1.55
N HIS A 17 -6.14 2.74 -2.06
CA HIS A 17 -5.44 2.70 -3.33
C HIS A 17 -5.64 1.36 -4.02
N VAL A 18 -5.95 1.39 -5.31
CA VAL A 18 -6.08 0.18 -6.13
C VAL A 18 -4.71 -0.23 -6.66
N MET A 19 -4.33 -1.48 -6.44
CA MET A 19 -3.11 -2.06 -6.99
C MET A 19 -3.42 -3.26 -7.88
N MET A 20 -2.72 -3.34 -9.01
CA MET A 20 -2.80 -4.49 -9.91
C MET A 20 -1.81 -5.58 -9.50
N GLY A 21 -2.28 -6.83 -9.44
CA GLY A 21 -1.45 -7.99 -9.18
C GLY A 21 -2.04 -9.28 -9.74
N GLU A 22 -1.26 -10.35 -9.73
CA GLU A 22 -1.69 -11.72 -10.03
C GLU A 22 -2.36 -12.37 -8.81
N SER A 23 -1.95 -11.99 -7.60
CA SER A 23 -2.53 -12.49 -6.35
C SER A 23 -2.36 -11.48 -5.19
N SER A 24 -3.15 -11.65 -4.13
CA SER A 24 -3.02 -10.84 -2.90
C SER A 24 -1.63 -10.96 -2.28
N ARG A 25 -1.02 -12.15 -2.38
CA ARG A 25 0.36 -12.40 -1.92
C ARG A 25 1.37 -11.55 -2.67
N GLU A 26 1.27 -11.49 -3.99
CA GLU A 26 2.19 -10.67 -4.80
C GLU A 26 2.05 -9.17 -4.46
N VAL A 27 0.82 -8.69 -4.29
CA VAL A 27 0.56 -7.30 -3.86
C VAL A 27 1.18 -7.05 -2.48
N ASN A 28 1.01 -7.97 -1.54
CA ASN A 28 1.64 -7.91 -0.22
C ASN A 28 3.18 -7.86 -0.32
N ASP A 29 3.79 -8.71 -1.13
CA ASP A 29 5.24 -8.78 -1.27
C ASP A 29 5.78 -7.48 -1.90
N LYS A 30 5.08 -6.92 -2.89
CA LYS A 30 5.41 -5.60 -3.46
C LYS A 30 5.35 -4.48 -2.42
N LEU A 31 4.30 -4.45 -1.60
CA LEU A 31 4.13 -3.46 -0.54
C LEU A 31 5.19 -3.61 0.54
N CYS A 32 5.43 -4.82 1.03
CA CYS A 32 6.49 -5.10 2.00
C CYS A 32 7.86 -4.65 1.48
N LYS A 33 8.18 -4.94 0.21
CA LYS A 33 9.44 -4.49 -0.40
C LYS A 33 9.55 -2.96 -0.47
N LYS A 34 8.46 -2.26 -0.82
CA LYS A 34 8.43 -0.79 -0.82
C LYS A 34 8.56 -0.23 0.60
N LEU A 35 7.90 -0.82 1.59
CA LEU A 35 7.94 -0.38 2.99
C LEU A 35 9.33 -0.60 3.60
N SER A 36 10.00 -1.70 3.28
CA SER A 36 11.35 -2.02 3.74
C SER A 36 12.47 -1.22 3.05
N SER A 37 12.15 -0.40 2.03
CA SER A 37 13.14 0.47 1.42
C SER A 37 13.59 1.59 2.38
N ASN A 38 14.79 2.13 2.17
CA ASN A 38 15.31 3.25 2.97
C ASN A 38 14.56 4.58 2.74
N ASP A 39 13.66 4.65 1.76
CA ASP A 39 12.85 5.85 1.52
C ASP A 39 11.86 6.05 2.69
N PRO A 40 11.80 7.23 3.33
CA PRO A 40 10.84 7.47 4.40
C PRO A 40 9.38 7.54 3.92
N THR A 41 9.18 7.60 2.61
CA THR A 41 7.88 7.76 1.96
C THR A 41 7.49 6.52 1.16
N LEU A 42 6.18 6.29 1.05
CA LEU A 42 5.56 5.30 0.19
C LEU A 42 4.81 6.05 -0.91
N GLN A 43 5.29 5.93 -2.14
CA GLN A 43 4.61 6.47 -3.33
C GLN A 43 3.63 5.45 -3.90
N LEU A 44 2.37 5.86 -4.01
CA LEU A 44 1.24 5.12 -4.54
C LEU A 44 0.72 5.84 -5.80
N GLY A 45 1.19 5.39 -6.97
CA GLY A 45 0.92 6.06 -8.24
C GLY A 45 1.51 7.47 -8.33
N ASP A 46 0.96 8.31 -9.21
CA ASP A 46 1.54 9.61 -9.57
C ASP A 46 1.19 10.76 -8.62
N GLN A 47 0.22 10.58 -7.69
CA GLN A 47 -0.31 11.70 -6.89
C GLN A 47 -0.41 11.44 -5.37
N ILE A 48 -0.15 10.21 -4.90
CA ILE A 48 -0.30 9.88 -3.48
C ILE A 48 1.06 9.51 -2.90
N THR A 49 1.49 10.25 -1.88
CA THR A 49 2.70 9.97 -1.10
C THR A 49 2.34 9.91 0.37
N ILE A 50 2.68 8.78 1.01
CA ILE A 50 2.39 8.51 2.42
C ILE A 50 3.71 8.45 3.19
N LEU A 51 3.80 9.11 4.35
CA LEU A 51 4.94 8.93 5.25
C LEU A 51 4.85 7.56 5.93
N LYS A 52 5.90 6.73 5.81
CA LYS A 52 5.90 5.37 6.38
C LYS A 52 5.75 5.39 7.91
N SER A 53 6.27 6.41 8.57
CA SER A 53 6.14 6.60 10.03
C SER A 53 4.69 6.75 10.51
N HIS A 54 3.76 7.06 9.62
CA HIS A 54 2.34 7.20 9.96
C HIS A 54 1.53 5.94 9.64
N ILE A 55 2.09 4.96 8.91
CA ILE A 55 1.39 3.73 8.56
C ILE A 55 1.37 2.81 9.78
N GLN A 56 0.18 2.50 10.27
CA GLN A 56 0.00 1.53 11.37
C GLN A 56 -0.03 0.11 10.81
N TYR A 57 -0.89 -0.12 9.82
CA TYR A 57 -1.00 -1.37 9.05
C TYR A 57 -1.71 -1.09 7.72
N PHE A 58 -1.73 -2.08 6.83
CA PHE A 58 -2.52 -2.03 5.60
C PHE A 58 -3.34 -3.31 5.45
N ARG A 59 -4.45 -3.22 4.71
CA ARG A 59 -5.32 -4.35 4.38
C ARG A 59 -5.40 -4.48 2.86
N ILE A 60 -5.37 -5.71 2.36
CA ILE A 60 -5.54 -6.02 0.94
C ILE A 60 -6.85 -6.77 0.80
N ASN A 61 -7.81 -6.19 0.10
CA ASN A 61 -9.06 -6.83 -0.26
C ASN A 61 -9.03 -7.15 -1.76
N GLN A 62 -9.63 -8.27 -2.14
CA GLN A 62 -9.87 -8.57 -3.54
C GLN A 62 -11.16 -7.88 -3.95
N ALA A 63 -11.09 -7.01 -4.96
CA ALA A 63 -12.25 -6.33 -5.54
C ALA A 63 -13.11 -7.30 -6.39
#